data_AF-A0A1I4VDW3-F1
#
_entry.id   AF-A0A1I4VDW3-F1
#
_cell.length_a   1.000
_cell.length_b   1.000
_cell.length_c   1.000
_cell.angle_alpha   90.00
_cell.angle_beta   90.00
_cell.angle_gamma   90.00
#
_symmetry.space_group_name_H-M   'P 1'
#
loop_
_entity.id
_entity.type
_entity.pdbx_description
1 polymer ?
#
loop_
_entity_poly.entity_id
_entity_poly.type
_entity_poly.pdbx_seq_one_letter_code
_entity_poly.pdbx_strand_id
1 'polypeptide(L)'
;MLETLKRSGKLFADETTAPVLDPGRGRTKTGQLWAYARDDRPWGGSDPPGVAYVYAPDRTASRPIAHLAGFEGVLQVDGFAAYEVLAKGGTMPLAYCWSHWSSACSGASCDAAPRAARRLPRKHRL
;
A
#
# COMPACT_ATOMS: atom_id res chain seq x y z
N MET A 1 0.29 14.07 7.45
CA MET A 1 1.33 13.36 6.68
C MET A 1 0.71 12.49 5.59
N LEU A 2 -0.11 11.48 5.90
CA LEU A 2 -0.76 10.62 4.90
C LEU A 2 -1.59 11.40 3.86
N GLU A 3 -2.33 12.44 4.27
CA GLU A 3 -3.07 13.33 3.36
C GLU A 3 -2.21 13.94 2.25
N THR A 4 -0.94 14.27 2.54
CA THR A 4 -0.01 14.79 1.54
C THR A 4 0.40 13.69 0.55
N LEU A 5 0.63 12.47 1.05
CA LEU A 5 1.00 11.32 0.23
C LEU A 5 -0.14 10.90 -0.70
N LYS A 6 -1.39 10.96 -0.26
CA LYS A 6 -2.59 10.64 -1.08
C LYS A 6 -2.78 11.57 -2.30
N ARG A 7 -2.06 12.69 -2.40
CA ARG A 7 -2.11 13.53 -3.61
C ARG A 7 -1.26 12.99 -4.76
N SER A 8 -0.49 11.93 -4.51
CA SER A 8 0.49 11.37 -5.44
C SER A 8 -0.18 10.44 -6.45
N GLY A 9 0.47 10.19 -7.58
CA GLY A 9 -0.06 9.26 -8.59
C GLY A 9 0.06 7.79 -8.20
N LYS A 10 0.95 7.45 -7.27
CA LYS A 10 1.22 6.10 -6.80
C LYS A 10 1.57 6.12 -5.31
N LEU A 11 1.12 5.10 -4.59
CA LEU A 11 1.58 4.79 -3.25
C LEU A 11 1.94 3.31 -3.13
N PHE A 12 2.93 3.02 -2.31
CA PHE A 12 3.21 1.68 -1.81
C PHE A 12 2.47 1.51 -0.48
N ALA A 13 1.84 0.36 -0.27
CA ALA A 13 1.24 -0.03 0.99
C ALA A 13 1.80 -1.39 1.42
N ASP A 14 2.20 -1.44 2.69
CA ASP A 14 2.66 -2.64 3.37
C ASP A 14 2.13 -2.61 4.79
N GLU A 15 1.69 -3.75 5.30
CA GLU A 15 1.28 -3.89 6.69
C GLU A 15 2.12 -4.91 7.42
N THR A 16 2.76 -4.47 8.49
CA THR A 16 3.63 -5.30 9.31
C THR A 16 2.97 -5.53 10.67
N THR A 17 2.95 -6.79 11.11
CA THR A 17 2.53 -7.17 12.46
C THR A 17 3.51 -6.65 13.50
N ALA A 18 3.03 -5.99 14.54
CA ALA A 18 3.86 -5.43 15.61
C ALA A 18 3.35 -5.85 17.00
N PRO A 19 4.23 -6.20 17.95
CA PRO A 19 3.87 -6.35 19.35
C PRO A 19 3.63 -4.97 19.97
N VAL A 20 2.46 -4.78 20.58
CA VAL A 20 2.04 -3.53 21.21
C VAL A 20 1.88 -3.74 22.70
N LEU A 21 2.33 -2.79 23.50
CA LEU A 21 2.13 -2.82 24.95
C LEU A 21 0.63 -2.84 25.27
N ASP A 22 0.25 -3.71 26.22
CA ASP A 22 -1.12 -3.83 26.74
C ASP A 22 -1.07 -3.64 28.26
N PRO A 23 -1.01 -2.38 28.75
CA PRO A 23 -0.85 -2.09 30.17
C PRO A 23 -1.93 -2.76 31.02
N GLY A 24 -1.53 -3.37 32.13
CA GLY A 24 -2.43 -4.13 33.02
C GLY A 24 -2.52 -5.63 32.73
N ARG A 25 -2.04 -6.10 31.58
CA ARG A 25 -2.08 -7.54 31.21
C ARG A 25 -0.74 -8.27 31.37
N GLY A 26 0.36 -7.53 31.57
CA GLY A 26 1.71 -8.09 31.71
C GLY A 26 2.25 -8.79 30.45
N ARG A 27 1.61 -8.60 29.30
CA ARG A 27 1.95 -9.19 28.00
C ARG A 27 1.71 -8.17 26.88
N THR A 28 2.29 -8.39 25.71
CA THR A 28 1.96 -7.60 24.51
C THR A 28 0.71 -8.14 23.83
N LYS A 29 0.00 -7.27 23.13
CA LYS A 29 -1.03 -7.65 22.16
C LYS A 29 -0.50 -7.48 20.73
N THR A 30 -1.10 -8.20 19.80
CA THR A 30 -0.81 -8.05 18.37
C THR A 30 -1.51 -6.80 17.85
N GLY A 31 -0.77 -5.93 17.17
CA GLY A 31 -1.33 -4.85 16.35
C GLY A 31 -0.66 -4.82 14.98
N GLN A 32 -1.10 -3.90 14.12
CA GLN A 32 -0.53 -3.69 12.79
C GLN A 32 0.03 -2.28 12.66
N LEU A 33 1.14 -2.15 11.94
CA LEU A 33 1.64 -0.89 11.43
C LEU A 33 1.51 -0.88 9.92
N TRP A 34 0.76 0.07 9.38
CA TRP A 34 0.60 0.28 7.95
C TRP A 34 1.59 1.34 7.49
N ALA A 35 2.46 0.99 6.55
CA ALA A 35 3.38 1.90 5.91
C ALA A 35 2.80 2.32 4.56
N TYR A 36 2.55 3.62 4.38
CA TYR A 36 2.21 4.22 3.09
C TYR A 36 3.39 5.03 2.60
N ALA A 37 4.03 4.58 1.52
CA ALA A 37 5.22 5.22 1.00
C ALA A 37 5.00 5.79 -0.41
N ARG A 38 5.71 6.87 -0.70
CA ARG A 38 5.93 7.40 -2.03
C ARG A 38 7.43 7.51 -2.23
N ASP A 39 7.93 6.81 -3.24
CA ASP A 39 9.24 7.10 -3.82
C ASP A 39 9.18 6.70 -5.29
N ASP A 40 9.06 7.70 -6.17
CA ASP A 40 9.05 7.50 -7.62
C ASP A 40 10.37 7.90 -8.29
N ARG A 41 11.40 8.26 -7.52
CA ARG A 41 12.69 8.70 -8.06
C ARG A 41 13.36 7.67 -8.99
N PRO A 42 13.32 6.34 -8.70
CA PRO A 42 13.87 5.34 -9.61
C PRO A 42 13.20 5.30 -11.00
N TRP A 43 12.00 5.88 -11.13
CA TRP A 43 11.23 5.96 -12.37
C TRP A 43 11.09 7.41 -12.90
N GLY A 44 11.92 8.33 -12.39
CA GLY A 44 11.95 9.73 -12.84
C GLY A 44 10.84 10.61 -12.28
N GLY A 45 10.22 10.22 -11.15
CA GLY A 45 9.31 11.08 -10.40
C GLY A 45 10.03 12.25 -9.74
N SER A 46 9.38 13.41 -9.73
CA SER A 46 9.90 14.66 -9.13
C SER A 46 9.47 14.88 -7.69
N ASP A 47 8.44 14.16 -7.23
CA ASP A 47 7.94 14.31 -5.87
C ASP A 47 8.98 13.81 -4.85
N PRO A 48 9.20 14.52 -3.72
CA PRO A 48 10.14 14.08 -2.70
C PRO A 48 9.69 12.75 -2.10
N PRO A 49 10.62 11.86 -1.71
CA PRO A 49 10.26 10.61 -1.06
C PRO A 49 9.56 10.90 0.28
N GLY A 50 8.64 10.03 0.69
CA GLY A 50 7.96 10.18 1.97
C GLY A 50 7.25 8.90 2.40
N VAL A 51 7.13 8.73 3.72
CA VAL A 51 6.40 7.61 4.32
C VAL A 51 5.51 8.11 5.46
N ALA A 52 4.30 7.57 5.55
CA ALA A 52 3.42 7.74 6.68
C ALA A 52 3.13 6.36 7.29
N TYR A 53 3.30 6.27 8.61
CA TYR A 53 2.94 5.08 9.36
C TYR A 53 1.61 5.30 10.06
N VAL A 54 0.70 4.33 9.94
CA VAL A 54 -0.60 4.35 10.62
C VAL A 54 -0.73 3.07 11.44
N TYR A 55 -0.90 3.24 12.75
CA TYR A 55 -1.15 2.12 13.64
C TYR A 55 -2.63 1.68 13.57
N ALA A 56 -2.86 0.37 13.61
CA ALA A 56 -4.18 -0.22 13.79
C ALA A 56 -4.13 -1.38 14.80
N PRO A 57 -5.18 -1.57 15.62
CA PRO A 57 -5.22 -2.65 16.62
C PRO A 57 -5.50 -4.04 16.01
N ASP A 58 -5.87 -4.11 14.73
CA ASP A 58 -6.19 -5.35 14.02
C ASP A 58 -5.75 -5.31 12.56
N ARG A 59 -5.78 -6.48 11.90
CA ARG A 59 -5.47 -6.67 10.48
C ARG A 59 -6.74 -6.91 9.67
N THR A 60 -7.59 -5.89 9.55
CA THR A 60 -8.86 -5.97 8.79
C THR A 60 -8.87 -5.07 7.56
N ALA A 61 -9.64 -5.45 6.53
CA ALA A 61 -9.80 -4.66 5.30
C ALA A 61 -10.38 -3.25 5.56
N SER A 62 -11.13 -3.07 6.66
CA SER A 62 -11.65 -1.76 7.07
C SER A 62 -10.55 -0.71 7.28
N ARG A 63 -9.33 -1.14 7.67
CA ARG A 63 -8.20 -0.25 7.96
C ARG A 63 -7.71 0.47 6.70
N PRO A 64 -7.23 -0.22 5.64
CA PRO A 64 -6.78 0.45 4.44
C PRO A 64 -7.91 1.19 3.70
N ILE A 65 -9.18 0.73 3.79
CA ILE A 65 -10.34 1.48 3.26
C ILE A 65 -10.42 2.86 3.90
N ALA A 66 -10.34 2.93 5.23
CA ALA A 66 -10.40 4.20 5.95
C ALA A 66 -9.15 5.06 5.67
N HIS A 67 -7.95 4.46 5.70
CA HIS A 67 -6.69 5.18 5.51
C HIS A 67 -6.59 5.81 4.11
N LEU A 68 -7.03 5.09 3.07
CA LEU A 68 -6.92 5.48 1.67
C LEU A 68 -8.17 6.16 1.12
N ALA A 69 -9.13 6.54 1.98
CA ALA A 69 -10.29 7.30 1.56
C ALA A 69 -9.87 8.57 0.79
N GLY A 70 -10.41 8.72 -0.42
CA GLY A 70 -10.12 9.82 -1.34
C GLY A 70 -8.81 9.68 -2.13
N PHE A 71 -8.10 8.56 -2.04
CA PHE A 71 -6.96 8.26 -2.91
C PHE A 71 -7.44 7.62 -4.23
N GLU A 72 -6.95 8.12 -5.36
CA GLU A 72 -7.36 7.71 -6.71
C GLU A 72 -6.16 7.28 -7.58
N GLY A 73 -5.00 7.04 -6.95
CA GLY A 73 -3.78 6.62 -7.63
C GLY A 73 -3.62 5.11 -7.74
N VAL A 74 -2.48 4.68 -8.26
CA VAL A 74 -2.08 3.27 -8.25
C VAL A 74 -1.60 2.89 -6.85
N LEU A 75 -2.11 1.78 -6.31
CA LEU A 75 -1.64 1.23 -5.04
C LEU A 75 -0.76 0.01 -5.28
N GLN A 76 0.53 0.11 -5.01
CA GLN A 76 1.43 -1.02 -5.01
C GLN A 76 1.36 -1.75 -3.66
N VAL A 77 1.03 -3.03 -3.67
CA VAL A 77 0.74 -3.83 -2.45
C VAL A 77 1.65 -5.05 -2.35
N ASP A 78 1.82 -5.55 -1.14
CA ASP A 78 2.62 -6.73 -0.81
C ASP A 78 1.94 -8.06 -1.19
N GLY A 79 0.63 -8.07 -1.44
CA GLY A 79 -0.14 -9.27 -1.78
C GLY A 79 -1.21 -9.64 -0.74
N PHE A 80 -1.42 -8.84 0.31
CA PHE A 80 -2.52 -9.09 1.24
C PHE A 80 -3.90 -8.96 0.57
N ALA A 81 -4.70 -10.03 0.63
CA ALA A 81 -6.01 -10.11 -0.05
C ALA A 81 -7.00 -9.01 0.35
N ALA A 82 -6.84 -8.39 1.54
CA ALA A 82 -7.72 -7.31 1.97
C ALA A 82 -7.68 -6.07 1.07
N TYR A 83 -6.57 -5.84 0.34
CA TYR A 83 -6.49 -4.74 -0.61
C TYR A 83 -7.41 -4.93 -1.83
N GLU A 84 -7.80 -6.17 -2.17
CA GLU A 84 -8.68 -6.45 -3.32
C GLU A 84 -10.04 -5.78 -3.20
N VAL A 85 -10.55 -5.59 -1.98
CA VAL A 85 -11.78 -4.84 -1.72
C VAL A 85 -11.68 -3.40 -2.26
N LEU A 86 -10.49 -2.82 -2.22
CA LEU A 86 -10.27 -1.47 -2.73
C LEU A 86 -10.26 -1.42 -4.25
N ALA A 87 -9.76 -2.47 -4.90
CA ALA A 87 -9.80 -2.61 -6.36
C ALA A 87 -11.23 -2.77 -6.88
N LYS A 88 -12.06 -3.54 -6.16
CA LYS A 88 -13.48 -3.78 -6.49
C LYS A 88 -14.32 -2.49 -6.46
N GLY A 89 -13.88 -1.46 -5.74
CA GLY A 89 -14.48 -0.11 -5.74
C GLY A 89 -14.21 0.72 -7.00
N GLY A 90 -13.35 0.25 -7.92
CA GLY A 90 -13.22 0.78 -9.28
C GLY A 90 -12.32 1.99 -9.49
N THR A 91 -11.78 2.62 -8.43
CA THR A 91 -10.97 3.85 -8.54
C THR A 91 -9.49 3.67 -8.25
N MET A 92 -9.08 2.51 -7.73
CA MET A 92 -7.71 2.26 -7.29
C MET A 92 -7.14 0.97 -7.89
N PRO A 93 -6.45 1.05 -9.04
CA PRO A 93 -5.78 -0.11 -9.61
C PRO A 93 -4.66 -0.59 -8.67
N LEU A 94 -4.60 -1.91 -8.45
CA LEU A 94 -3.55 -2.53 -7.67
C LEU A 94 -2.37 -2.94 -8.56
N ALA A 95 -1.16 -2.66 -8.10
CA ALA A 95 0.06 -3.24 -8.61
C ALA A 95 0.64 -4.17 -7.53
N TYR A 96 1.04 -5.39 -7.88
CA TYR A 96 1.62 -6.30 -6.89
C TYR A 96 3.14 -6.14 -6.85
N CYS A 97 3.71 -6.15 -5.65
CA CYS A 97 5.15 -6.08 -5.48
C CYS A 97 5.82 -7.31 -6.10
N TRP A 98 6.82 -7.08 -6.95
CA TRP A 98 7.52 -8.16 -7.65
C TRP A 98 8.19 -9.15 -6.69
N SER A 99 8.82 -8.68 -5.61
CA SER A 99 9.48 -9.56 -4.64
C SER A 99 8.49 -10.55 -4.04
N HIS A 100 7.37 -10.08 -3.51
CA HIS A 100 6.34 -10.94 -2.91
C HIS A 100 5.61 -11.79 -3.95
N TRP A 101 5.30 -11.24 -5.12
CA TRP A 101 4.72 -12.02 -6.21
C TRP A 101 5.63 -13.16 -6.64
N SER A 102 6.93 -12.90 -6.84
CA SER A 102 7.91 -13.91 -7.26
C SER A 102 8.19 -14.98 -6.20
N SER A 103 8.17 -14.62 -4.91
CA SER A 103 8.26 -15.60 -3.82
C SER A 103 7.02 -16.49 -3.71
N ALA A 104 5.82 -15.94 -3.97
CA ALA A 104 4.57 -16.70 -3.99
C ALA A 104 4.44 -17.56 -5.27
N CYS A 105 5.00 -17.09 -6.38
CA CYS A 105 4.95 -17.70 -7.69
C CYS A 105 6.16 -18.60 -7.96
N SER A 106 6.16 -19.81 -7.39
CA SER A 106 7.16 -20.85 -7.68
C SER A 106 6.67 -21.93 -8.67
N GLY A 107 5.58 -21.67 -9.42
CA GLY A 107 4.96 -22.63 -10.35
C GLY A 107 4.03 -22.00 -11.42
N ALA A 108 3.22 -22.79 -12.12
CA ALA A 108 2.47 -22.40 -13.33
C ALA A 108 1.28 -21.43 -13.15
N SER A 109 1.10 -20.79 -11.99
CA SER A 109 -0.04 -19.89 -11.71
C SER A 109 0.20 -18.42 -12.08
N CYS A 110 1.27 -18.12 -12.84
CA CYS A 110 1.85 -16.77 -12.94
C CYS A 110 1.21 -15.79 -13.93
N ASP A 111 0.24 -16.18 -14.75
CA ASP A 111 -0.20 -15.34 -15.90
C ASP A 111 -1.15 -14.19 -15.56
N ALA A 112 -1.50 -13.96 -14.29
CA ALA A 112 -2.59 -13.05 -13.92
C ALA A 112 -2.18 -11.67 -13.38
N ALA A 113 -0.89 -11.36 -13.15
CA ALA A 113 -0.52 -10.05 -12.58
C ALA A 113 -0.64 -8.93 -13.64
N PRO A 114 -1.47 -7.90 -13.43
CA PRO A 114 -1.50 -6.76 -14.34
C PRO A 114 -0.16 -6.03 -14.27
N ARG A 115 0.57 -6.00 -15.39
CA ARG A 115 1.80 -5.21 -15.53
C ARG A 115 1.42 -3.74 -15.38
N ALA A 116 1.68 -3.15 -14.22
CA ALA A 116 1.58 -1.70 -14.05
C ALA A 116 2.75 -1.02 -14.76
N ALA A 117 2.68 -0.94 -16.08
CA ALA A 117 3.57 -0.17 -16.94
C ALA A 117 2.76 0.88 -17.69
N ARG A 118 2.06 1.75 -16.96
CA ARG A 118 1.61 3.02 -17.54
C ARG A 118 2.40 4.12 -16.89
N ARG A 119 3.30 4.72 -17.69
CA ARG A 119 3.99 5.96 -17.35
C ARG A 119 2.92 6.95 -16.87
N LEU A 120 2.92 7.25 -15.57
CA LEU A 120 2.00 8.21 -15.00
C LEU A 120 2.14 9.53 -15.79
N PRO A 121 1.05 10.08 -16.34
CA PRO A 121 1.15 11.35 -17.05
C PRO A 121 1.71 12.38 -16.08
N ARG A 122 2.75 13.10 -16.52
CA ARG A 122 3.27 14.27 -15.82
C ARG A 122 2.10 15.21 -15.58
N LYS A 123 1.58 15.28 -14.35
CA LYS A 123 0.74 16.41 -13.96
C LYS A 123 1.68 17.61 -13.80
N HIS A 124 2.09 18.19 -14.94
CA HIS A 124 2.64 19.53 -14.96
C HIS A 124 1.51 20.51 -14.61
N ARG A 125 1.77 21.37 -13.64
CA ARG A 125 1.10 22.65 -13.54
C ARG A 125 2.13 23.74 -13.26
N LEU A 126 2.19 24.64 -14.24
CA LEU A 126 2.64 26.03 -14.24
C LEU A 126 4.12 26.28 -13.94
#